data_AF-A0A0A1VCT7-F1
#
_entry.id   AF-A0A0A1VCT7-F1
#
_cell.length_a   1.000
_cell.length_b   1.000
_cell.length_c   1.000
_cell.angle_alpha   90.00
_cell.angle_beta   90.00
_cell.angle_gamma   90.00
#
_symmetry.space_group_name_H-M   'P 1'
#
loop_
_entity.id
_entity.type
_entity.pdbx_description
1 polymer ?
#
loop_
_entity_poly.entity_id
_entity_poly.type
_entity_poly.pdbx_seq_one_letter_code
_entity_poly.pdbx_strand_id
1 'polypeptide(L)'
;MEILIGWVALCFAVAAWAHSKGRFAFGWFIISLMLSPLVGGVIVAALPKVGKAALPRDEAGQPITDQTHVRCPDCRELVRRDARKCKHCNTALVPQ
;
A
#
# COMPACT_ATOMS: atom_id res chain seq x y z
N MET A 1 -11.31 26.50 -22.68
CA MET A 1 -10.07 26.24 -21.92
C MET A 1 -10.35 25.56 -20.59
N GLU A 2 -11.37 25.99 -19.84
CA GLU A 2 -11.70 25.43 -18.50
C GLU A 2 -12.05 23.93 -18.52
N ILE A 3 -12.81 23.46 -19.52
CA ILE A 3 -13.18 22.03 -19.65
C ILE A 3 -11.94 21.14 -19.84
N LEU A 4 -10.98 21.61 -20.62
CA LEU A 4 -9.75 20.85 -20.91
C LEU A 4 -8.84 20.80 -19.68
N ILE A 5 -8.78 21.89 -18.90
CA ILE A 5 -8.07 21.96 -17.62
C ILE A 5 -8.73 21.03 -16.59
N GLY A 6 -10.05 21.06 -16.47
CA GLY A 6 -10.80 20.17 -15.57
C GLY A 6 -10.63 18.69 -15.92
N TRP A 7 -10.64 18.35 -17.22
CA TRP A 7 -10.39 16.99 -17.69
C TRP A 7 -9.00 16.51 -17.29
N VAL A 8 -7.96 17.29 -17.59
CA VAL A 8 -6.57 16.92 -17.26
C VAL A 8 -6.40 16.79 -15.75
N ALA A 9 -7.00 17.68 -14.95
CA ALA A 9 -6.99 17.58 -13.49
C ALA A 9 -7.63 16.27 -12.98
N LEU A 10 -8.74 15.83 -13.58
CA LEU A 10 -9.36 14.54 -13.25
C LEU A 10 -8.46 13.35 -13.62
N CYS A 11 -7.75 13.40 -14.76
CA CYS A 11 -6.78 12.37 -15.13
C CYS A 11 -5.65 12.27 -14.09
N PHE A 12 -5.15 13.40 -13.59
CA PHE A 12 -4.16 13.43 -12.51
C PHE A 12 -4.72 12.85 -11.20
N ALA A 13 -5.98 13.14 -10.86
CA ALA A 13 -6.61 12.57 -9.67
C ALA A 13 -6.70 11.04 -9.75
N VAL A 14 -7.08 10.48 -10.90
CA VAL A 14 -7.10 9.03 -11.12
C VAL A 14 -5.70 8.42 -11.05
N ALA A 15 -4.69 9.09 -11.62
CA ALA A 15 -3.31 8.65 -11.56
C ALA A 15 -2.77 8.63 -10.12
N ALA A 16 -3.07 9.67 -9.32
CA ALA A 16 -2.72 9.73 -7.90
C ALA A 16 -3.41 8.62 -7.09
N TRP A 17 -4.67 8.33 -7.41
CA TRP A 17 -5.40 7.24 -6.78
C TRP A 17 -4.80 5.87 -7.12
N ALA A 18 -4.49 5.62 -8.39
CA ALA A 18 -3.82 4.41 -8.83
C ALA A 18 -2.45 4.22 -8.13
N HIS A 19 -1.70 5.31 -7.95
CA HIS A 19 -0.44 5.30 -7.20
C HIS A 19 -0.63 4.85 -5.75
N SER A 20 -1.66 5.35 -5.06
CA SER A 20 -1.98 4.92 -3.69
C SER A 20 -2.33 3.43 -3.58
N LYS A 21 -2.81 2.81 -4.67
CA LYS A 21 -3.06 1.36 -4.75
C LYS A 21 -1.81 0.54 -5.12
N GLY A 22 -0.64 1.18 -5.23
CA GLY A 22 0.63 0.53 -5.57
C GLY A 22 0.83 0.30 -7.07
N ARG A 23 0.07 0.98 -7.94
CA ARG A 23 0.19 0.87 -9.40
C ARG A 23 0.99 2.02 -9.99
N PHE A 24 1.49 1.83 -11.21
CA PHE A 24 2.28 2.84 -11.93
C PHE A 24 1.41 4.03 -12.35
N ALA A 25 1.63 5.18 -11.71
CA ALA A 25 0.80 6.38 -11.86
C ALA A 25 0.72 6.89 -13.31
N PHE A 26 1.88 6.94 -13.99
CA PHE A 26 1.96 7.49 -15.35
C PHE A 26 1.21 6.64 -16.38
N GLY A 27 1.24 5.31 -16.25
CA GLY A 27 0.44 4.42 -17.10
C GLY A 27 -1.06 4.65 -16.94
N TRP A 28 -1.52 4.85 -15.70
CA TRP A 28 -2.93 5.16 -15.41
C TRP A 28 -3.35 6.56 -15.88
N PHE A 29 -2.45 7.53 -15.84
CA PHE A 29 -2.69 8.85 -16.44
C PHE A 29 -2.94 8.74 -17.95
N ILE A 30 -2.10 8.03 -18.70
CA ILE A 30 -2.25 7.81 -20.15
C ILE A 30 -3.56 7.08 -20.46
N ILE A 31 -3.88 6.04 -19.68
CA ILE A 31 -5.16 5.29 -19.83
C ILE A 31 -6.35 6.22 -19.60
N SER A 32 -6.34 7.01 -18.53
CA SER A 32 -7.40 7.99 -18.26
C SER A 32 -7.50 9.08 -19.32
N LEU A 33 -6.37 9.48 -19.93
CA LEU A 33 -6.35 10.46 -21.01
C LEU A 33 -6.93 9.91 -22.31
N MET A 34 -6.65 8.64 -22.66
CA MET A 34 -7.20 7.99 -23.86
C MET A 34 -8.65 7.51 -23.70
N LEU A 35 -8.99 6.88 -22.57
CA LEU A 35 -10.29 6.21 -22.41
C LEU A 35 -11.38 7.12 -21.82
N SER A 36 -10.99 8.11 -21.02
CA SER A 36 -11.80 8.97 -20.13
C SER A 36 -11.37 8.80 -18.66
N PRO A 37 -11.26 9.90 -17.90
CA PRO A 37 -10.99 9.84 -16.46
C PRO A 37 -12.07 9.07 -15.70
N LEU A 38 -13.31 9.08 -16.18
CA LEU A 38 -14.40 8.35 -15.55
C LEU A 38 -14.17 6.83 -15.62
N VAL A 39 -13.82 6.33 -16.81
CA VAL A 39 -13.55 4.90 -17.03
C VAL A 39 -12.28 4.48 -16.29
N GLY A 40 -11.21 5.28 -16.37
CA GLY A 40 -9.98 5.01 -15.60
C GLY A 40 -10.23 4.95 -14.10
N GLY A 41 -11.04 5.88 -13.57
CA GLY A 41 -11.44 5.90 -12.16
C GLY A 41 -12.21 4.66 -11.74
N VAL A 42 -13.21 4.23 -12.52
CA VAL A 42 -13.98 3.01 -12.24
C VAL A 42 -13.08 1.77 -12.22
N ILE A 43 -12.14 1.64 -13.16
CA ILE A 43 -11.24 0.49 -13.18
C ILE A 43 -10.30 0.53 -11.96
N VAL A 44 -9.74 1.69 -11.61
CA VAL A 44 -8.94 1.82 -10.38
C VAL A 44 -9.77 1.45 -9.15
N ALA A 45 -11.04 1.85 -9.08
CA ALA A 45 -11.94 1.54 -7.97
C ALA A 45 -12.10 0.03 -7.75
N ALA A 46 -12.40 -0.70 -8.83
CA ALA A 46 -12.67 -2.14 -8.81
C ALA A 46 -11.43 -2.98 -8.48
N LEU A 47 -10.23 -2.46 -8.75
CA LEU A 47 -9.01 -3.22 -8.58
C LEU A 47 -8.47 -3.21 -7.14
N PRO A 48 -7.94 -4.34 -6.63
CA PRO A 48 -7.31 -4.39 -5.33
C PRO A 48 -5.97 -3.64 -5.32
N LYS A 49 -5.51 -3.31 -4.12
CA LYS A 49 -4.14 -2.81 -3.89
C LYS A 49 -3.14 -3.91 -4.25
N VAL A 50 -1.98 -3.53 -4.75
CA VAL A 50 -0.92 -4.46 -5.16
C VAL A 50 0.42 -4.11 -4.50
N GLY A 51 1.32 -5.09 -4.42
CA GLY A 51 2.67 -4.93 -3.85
C GLY A 51 2.65 -4.49 -2.39
N LYS A 52 3.53 -3.55 -2.01
CA LYS A 52 3.63 -3.03 -0.64
C LYS A 52 2.34 -2.38 -0.12
N ALA A 53 1.48 -1.90 -1.02
CA ALA A 53 0.19 -1.31 -0.65
C ALA A 53 -0.85 -2.38 -0.23
N ALA A 54 -0.63 -3.65 -0.58
CA ALA A 54 -1.49 -4.77 -0.22
C ALA A 54 -1.11 -5.44 1.12
N LEU A 55 0.09 -5.17 1.65
CA LEU A 55 0.57 -5.79 2.87
C LEU A 55 -0.21 -5.29 4.10
N PRO A 56 -0.47 -6.17 5.08
CA PRO A 56 -0.96 -5.75 6.39
C PRO A 56 -0.01 -4.70 6.98
N ARG A 57 -0.56 -3.69 7.66
CA ARG A 57 0.24 -2.67 8.34
C ARG A 57 0.16 -2.86 9.83
N ASP A 58 1.28 -2.63 10.50
CA ASP A 58 1.34 -2.64 11.96
C ASP A 58 0.76 -1.35 12.56
N GLU A 59 0.79 -1.26 13.90
CA GLU A 59 0.30 -0.11 14.68
C GLU A 59 1.03 1.20 14.32
N ALA A 60 2.25 1.10 13.78
CA ALA A 60 3.05 2.24 13.32
C ALA A 60 2.88 2.53 11.82
N GLY A 61 1.98 1.82 11.13
CA GLY A 61 1.73 1.97 9.70
C GLY A 61 2.81 1.36 8.78
N GLN A 62 3.76 0.59 9.31
CA GLN A 62 4.79 -0.10 8.54
C GLN A 62 4.26 -1.41 7.96
N PRO A 63 4.69 -1.81 6.75
CA PRO A 63 4.28 -3.08 6.16
C PRO A 63 4.83 -4.25 7.00
N ILE A 64 3.93 -5.16 7.38
CA ILE A 64 4.27 -6.42 8.03
C ILE A 64 4.91 -7.32 6.97
N THR A 65 6.20 -7.56 7.12
CA THR A 65 7.02 -8.42 6.27
C THR A 65 7.85 -9.33 7.16
N ASP A 66 8.39 -10.40 6.60
CA ASP A 66 9.41 -11.25 7.23
C ASP A 66 10.67 -10.47 7.64
N GLN A 67 10.94 -9.35 6.97
CA GLN A 67 12.03 -8.45 7.32
C GLN A 67 11.74 -7.61 8.56
N THR A 68 10.48 -7.21 8.78
CA THR A 68 10.09 -6.33 9.90
C THR A 68 9.58 -7.09 11.12
N HIS A 69 9.02 -8.28 10.91
CA HIS A 69 8.37 -9.08 11.94
C HIS A 69 8.87 -10.53 11.91
N VAL A 70 9.03 -11.12 13.09
CA VAL A 70 9.41 -12.52 13.30
C VAL A 70 8.43 -13.16 14.28
N ARG A 71 8.29 -14.49 14.22
CA ARG A 71 7.50 -15.22 15.23
C ARG A 71 8.37 -15.50 16.45
N CYS A 72 7.84 -15.26 17.64
CA CYS A 72 8.51 -15.63 18.88
C CYS A 72 8.66 -17.18 18.96
N PRO A 73 9.84 -17.72 19.32
CA PRO A 73 10.07 -19.17 19.39
C PRO A 73 9.20 -19.87 20.46
N ASP A 74 8.88 -19.19 21.56
CA ASP A 74 8.10 -19.77 22.66
C ASP A 74 6.58 -19.73 22.39
N CYS A 75 6.03 -18.54 22.13
CA CYS A 75 4.58 -18.35 22.01
C CYS A 75 4.05 -18.31 20.57
N ARG A 76 4.93 -18.30 19.56
CA ARG A 76 4.61 -18.26 18.11
C ARG A 76 3.84 -17.04 17.63
N GLU A 77 3.65 -16.05 18.49
CA GLU A 77 3.00 -14.79 18.18
C GLU A 77 3.92 -13.87 17.36
N LEU A 78 3.32 -12.99 16.55
CA LEU A 78 4.06 -12.07 15.69
C LEU A 78 4.62 -10.89 16.49
N VAL A 79 5.93 -10.74 16.48
CA VAL A 79 6.66 -9.66 17.17
C VAL A 79 7.59 -8.95 16.20
N ARG A 80 7.96 -7.70 16.51
CA ARG A 80 8.94 -6.98 15.69
C ARG A 80 10.30 -7.67 15.76
N ARG A 81 11.03 -7.64 14.65
CA ARG A 81 12.33 -8.31 14.52
C ARG A 81 13.41 -7.70 15.42
N ASP A 82 13.29 -6.41 15.74
CA ASP A 82 14.16 -5.67 16.67
C ASP A 82 13.75 -5.80 18.15
N ALA A 83 12.69 -6.56 18.45
CA ALA A 83 12.22 -6.74 19.82
C ALA A 83 13.23 -7.55 20.64
N ARG A 84 13.62 -7.01 21.80
CA ARG A 84 14.44 -7.73 22.81
C ARG A 84 13.62 -8.58 23.77
N LYS A 85 12.31 -8.31 23.87
CA LYS A 85 11.36 -9.06 24.69
C LYS A 85 10.05 -9.24 23.93
N CYS A 86 9.47 -10.42 24.02
CA CYS A 86 8.15 -10.68 23.45
C CYS A 86 7.06 -9.92 24.22
N LYS A 87 6.20 -9.16 23.53
CA LYS A 87 5.08 -8.42 24.16
C LYS A 87 3.96 -9.33 24.70
N HIS A 88 3.96 -10.61 24.34
CA HIS A 88 2.92 -11.57 24.72
C HIS A 88 3.36 -12.51 25.83
N CYS A 89 4.56 -13.12 25.72
CA CYS A 89 5.05 -14.10 26.70
C CYS A 89 6.24 -13.61 27.55
N ASN A 90 6.75 -12.41 27.28
CA ASN A 90 7.90 -11.81 27.97
C ASN A 90 9.24 -12.56 27.86
N THR A 91 9.33 -13.63 27.05
CA THR A 91 10.61 -14.28 26.79
C THR A 91 11.60 -13.31 26.13
N ALA A 92 12.86 -13.42 26.52
CA ALA A 92 13.95 -12.66 25.91
C ALA A 92 14.18 -13.14 24.47
N LEU A 93 14.26 -12.19 23.54
CA LEU A 93 14.51 -12.44 22.13
C LEU A 93 15.86 -11.83 21.75
N VAL A 94 16.57 -12.51 20.86
CA VAL A 94 17.78 -11.95 20.23
C VAL A 94 17.31 -11.19 18.97
N PRO A 95 17.46 -9.86 18.92
CA PRO A 95 17.08 -9.08 17.74
C PRO A 95 17.97 -9.46 16.55
N GLN A 96 17.37 -9.52 15.36
CA GLN A 96 18.04 -9.93 14.11
C GLN A 96 17.96 -8.87 13.01
#